data_AF-A0A365KKE5-F1
#
_entry.id   AF-A0A365KKE5-F1
#
_cell.length_a   1.000
_cell.length_b   1.000
_cell.length_c   1.000
_cell.angle_alpha   90.00
_cell.angle_beta   90.00
_cell.angle_gamma   90.00
#
_symmetry.space_group_name_H-M   'P 1'
#
loop_
_entity.id
_entity.type
_entity.pdbx_description
1 polymer ?
#
loop_
_entity_poly.entity_id
_entity_poly.type
_entity_poly.pdbx_seq_one_letter_code
_entity_poly.pdbx_strand_id
1 'polypeptide(L)' 'MRTMREQLIAKGIVVRLSVKEEVADTKRSKKPKEQLSHRELQELMGSNRETFKRARGGAIRRNR' A
#
# COMPACT_ATOMS: atom_id res chain seq x y z
N MET A 1 -50.49 8.45 27.43
CA MET A 1 -50.45 9.42 26.31
C MET A 1 -49.40 8.96 25.33
N ARG A 2 -49.75 8.77 24.04
CA ARG A 2 -48.80 8.31 23.00
C ARG A 2 -48.07 9.51 22.40
N THR A 3 -46.79 9.34 22.05
CA THR A 3 -45.97 10.44 21.52
C THR A 3 -46.33 10.74 20.05
N MET A 4 -46.10 11.98 19.60
CA MET A 4 -46.35 12.36 18.19
C MET A 4 -45.58 11.46 17.21
N ARG A 5 -44.37 11.04 17.58
CA ARG A 5 -43.53 10.14 16.78
C ARG A 5 -44.17 8.76 16.58
N GLU A 6 -44.80 8.21 17.62
CA GLU A 6 -45.51 6.92 17.52
C GLU A 6 -46.71 7.00 16.59
N GLN A 7 -47.46 8.11 16.61
CA GLN A 7 -48.61 8.31 15.73
C GLN A 7 -48.18 8.45 14.27
N LEU A 8 -47.07 9.14 14.02
CA LEU A 8 -46.52 9.31 12.67
C LEU A 8 -45.98 8.00 12.09
N ILE A 9 -45.43 7.11 12.92
CA ILE A 9 -45.03 5.76 12.53
C ILE A 9 -46.26 4.90 12.25
N ALA A 10 -47.27 4.91 13.13
CA ALA A 10 -48.50 4.13 12.97
C ALA A 10 -49.31 4.52 11.73
N LYS A 11 -49.28 5.80 11.34
CA LYS A 11 -49.89 6.30 10.10
C LYS A 11 -49.03 6.09 8.85
N GLY A 12 -47.86 5.45 8.97
CA GLY A 12 -46.97 5.14 7.85
C GLY A 12 -46.29 6.35 7.21
N ILE A 13 -46.30 7.52 7.86
CA ILE A 13 -45.75 8.77 7.32
C ILE A 13 -44.21 8.78 7.41
N VAL A 14 -43.64 8.07 8.39
CA VAL A 14 -42.19 8.03 8.60
C VAL A 14 -41.63 6.72 8.06
N VAL A 15 -40.95 6.79 6.92
CA VAL A 15 -40.11 5.72 6.40
C VAL A 15 -38.90 5.60 7.32
N ARG A 16 -38.74 4.45 7.98
CA ARG A 16 -37.45 4.12 8.60
C ARG A 16 -36.46 3.94 7.45
N LEU A 17 -35.62 4.94 7.21
CA LEU A 17 -34.43 4.75 6.39
C LEU A 17 -33.59 3.72 7.13
N SER A 18 -33.73 2.45 6.74
CA SER A 18 -32.76 1.43 7.07
C SER A 18 -31.49 1.88 6.37
N VAL A 19 -30.62 2.55 7.12
CA VAL A 19 -29.24 2.76 6.72
C VAL A 19 -28.69 1.35 6.58
N LYS A 20 -28.66 0.84 5.34
CA LYS A 20 -27.80 -0.28 4.99
C LYS A 20 -26.41 0.25 5.33
N GLU A 21 -25.85 -0.21 6.43
CA GLU A 21 -24.43 -0.06 6.67
C GLU A 21 -23.74 -0.75 5.50
N GLU A 22 -23.34 0.03 4.50
CA GLU A 22 -22.34 -0.42 3.55
C GLU A 22 -21.09 -0.66 4.39
N VAL A 23 -20.88 -1.92 4.76
CA VAL A 23 -19.66 -2.36 5.42
C VAL A 23 -18.54 -2.07 4.42
N ALA A 24 -17.95 -0.89 4.53
CA ALA A 24 -16.77 -0.54 3.77
C ALA A 24 -15.72 -1.61 4.10
N ASP A 25 -15.37 -2.43 3.11
CA ASP A 25 -14.41 -3.51 3.28
C ASP A 25 -13.04 -2.85 3.54
N THR A 26 -12.72 -2.65 4.82
CA THR A 26 -11.50 -1.95 5.26
C THR A 26 -10.26 -2.83 5.16
N LYS A 27 -10.36 -3.99 4.49
CA LYS A 27 -9.23 -4.86 4.17
C LYS A 27 -8.31 -4.17 3.16
N ARG A 28 -7.51 -3.22 3.64
CA ARG A 28 -6.29 -2.79 2.94
C ARG A 28 -5.46 -4.04 2.71
N SER A 29 -5.33 -4.46 1.45
CA SER A 29 -4.44 -5.54 1.08
C SER A 29 -3.06 -5.23 1.65
N LYS A 30 -2.48 -6.18 2.41
CA LYS A 30 -1.12 -6.04 2.91
C LYS A 30 -0.21 -5.99 1.69
N LYS A 31 0.33 -4.82 1.37
CA LYS A 31 1.33 -4.70 0.31
C LYS A 31 2.48 -5.66 0.62
N PRO A 32 3.02 -6.37 -0.39
CA PRO A 32 4.21 -7.18 -0.17
C PRO A 32 5.34 -6.29 0.33
N LYS A 33 6.17 -6.82 1.23
CA LYS A 33 7.38 -6.12 1.67
C LYS A 33 8.27 -5.91 0.44
N GLU A 34 8.74 -4.68 0.25
CA GLU A 34 9.72 -4.37 -0.78
C GLU A 34 11.01 -5.16 -0.51
N GLN A 35 11.54 -5.82 -1.54
CA GLN A 35 12.79 -6.58 -1.49
C GLN A 35 13.74 -6.03 -2.53
N LEU A 36 15.00 -5.83 -2.12
CA LEU A 36 16.06 -5.47 -3.05
C LEU A 36 16.43 -6.67 -3.91
N SER A 37 16.54 -6.43 -5.21
CA SER A 37 17.11 -7.37 -6.15
C SER A 37 18.60 -7.59 -5.87
N HIS A 38 19.14 -8.70 -6.38
CA HIS A 38 20.55 -9.01 -6.26
C HIS A 38 21.46 -7.90 -6.80
N ARG A 39 21.04 -7.23 -7.88
CA ARG A 39 21.77 -6.11 -8.49
C ARG A 39 21.81 -4.90 -7.55
N GLU A 40 20.67 -4.55 -6.96
CA GLU A 40 20.59 -3.43 -6.02
C GLU A 40 21.40 -3.71 -4.74
N LEU A 41 21.41 -4.96 -4.27
CA LEU A 41 22.29 -5.37 -3.18
C LEU A 41 23.76 -5.21 -3.54
N GLN A 42 24.19 -5.63 -4.74
CA GLN A 42 25.57 -5.46 -5.19
C GLN A 42 25.97 -3.98 -5.35
N GLU A 43 25.02 -3.13 -5.74
CA GLU A 43 25.23 -1.68 -5.84
C GLU A 43 25.35 -1.05 -4.46
N LEU A 44 24.46 -1.41 -3.53
CA LEU A 44 24.47 -0.98 -2.13
C LEU A 44 25.76 -1.41 -1.40
N MET A 45 26.18 -2.66 -1.59
CA MET A 45 27.42 -3.20 -1.03
C MET A 45 28.68 -2.65 -1.72
N GLY A 46 28.53 -1.93 -2.84
CA GLY A 46 29.66 -1.42 -3.61
C GLY A 46 30.46 -2.50 -4.34
N SER A 47 29.95 -3.73 -4.43
CA SER A 47 30.55 -4.83 -5.20
C SER A 47 30.67 -4.47 -6.68
N ASN A 48 29.72 -3.68 -7.19
CA ASN A 48 29.69 -3.20 -8.58
C ASN A 48 30.52 -1.93 -8.84
N ARG A 49 31.28 -1.43 -7.86
CA ARG A 49 32.09 -0.21 -8.02
C ARG A 49 33.18 -0.41 -9.09
N GLU A 50 33.33 0.61 -9.92
CA GLU A 50 34.48 0.71 -10.80
C GLU A 50 35.73 0.98 -9.98
N THR A 51 36.75 0.16 -10.20
CA THR A 51 38.06 0.34 -9.59
C THR A 51 39.03 0.81 -10.65
N PHE A 52 39.79 1.85 -10.31
CA PHE A 52 40.84 2.33 -11.19
C PHE A 52 42.10 1.52 -10.97
N LYS A 53 42.52 0.77 -12.00
CA LYS A 53 43.79 0.05 -12.00
C LYS A 53 44.53 0.40 -13.28
N ARG A 54 45.74 0.93 -13.16
CA ARG A 54 46.62 1.15 -14.33
C ARG A 54 47.05 -0.21 -14.87
N ALA A 55 46.47 -0.63 -15.99
CA ALA A 55 46.88 -1.83 -16.74
C ALA A 55 47.06 -1.48 -18.22
N ARG A 56 47.79 -2.33 -18.96
CA ARG A 56 47.90 -2.19 -20.42
C ARG A 56 46.52 -2.46 -21.04
N GLY A 57 45.89 -1.43 -21.61
CA GLY A 57 44.56 -1.50 -22.24
C GLY A 57 43.48 -0.60 -21.63
N GLY A 58 43.76 0.13 -20.54
CA GLY A 58 42.82 1.09 -19.95
C GLY A 58 42.95 1.23 -18.43
N ALA A 59 42.24 2.21 -17.86
CA ALA A 59 42.32 2.57 -16.45
C ALA A 59 41.17 2.05 -15.57
N ILE A 60 40.11 1.49 -16.16
CA ILE A 60 38.87 1.14 -15.45
C ILE A 60 38.64 -0.37 -15.46
N ARG A 61 38.43 -0.96 -14.28
CA ARG A 61 38.01 -2.36 -14.12
C ARG A 61 36.79 -2.42 -13.19
N ARG A 62 35.74 -3.12 -13.63
CA ARG A 62 34.61 -3.48 -12.75
C ARG A 62 34.95 -4.77 -12.02
N ASN A 63 34.78 -4.78 -10.69
CA ASN A 63 34.86 -6.02 -9.93
C ASN A 63 33.65 -6.88 -10.33
N ARG A 64 33.91 -8.09 -10.84
CA ARG A 64 32.89 -9.10 -11.16
C ARG A 64 32.69 -9.98 -9.94
#